data_AF-A0A067Q397-F1
#
_entry.id   AF-A0A067Q397-F1
#
_cell.length_a   1.000
_cell.length_b   1.000
_cell.length_c   1.000
_cell.angle_alpha   90.00
_cell.angle_beta   90.00
_cell.angle_gamma   90.00
#
_symmetry.space_group_name_H-M   'P 1'
#
loop_
_entity.id
_entity.type
_entity.pdbx_description
1 polymer ?
#
loop_
_entity_poly.entity_id
_entity_poly.type
_entity_poly.pdbx_seq_one_letter_code
_entity_poly.pdbx_strand_id
1 'polypeptide(L)'
;MGSPEEFESALKDVVQGKRLSASKMTKLTDIALKSMKNDTQLVSILYRTHKSLPASAKVSSLYAFDALARAARGQVNKFGLTGDINSEKGNSATFLLKVEGVLDGLFQDMISSGVAEAKEKTKKVLDIWIKSNTFPSIVLTRLADLLKGNEKEPELKPNITPDPRSHSTPTNPTPPQVGVTPVPQPSAQATVDSVQSTLLALLSQAANAAA
;
A
#
# COMPACT_ATOMS: atom_id res chain seq x y z
N MET A 1 8.08 30.98 6.07
CA MET A 1 7.09 29.90 5.96
C MET A 1 7.62 28.93 4.93
N GLY A 2 7.61 27.62 5.16
CA GLY A 2 8.02 26.68 4.11
C GLY A 2 6.97 26.66 3.00
N SER A 3 7.38 26.93 1.77
CA SER A 3 6.50 26.87 0.60
C SER A 3 6.64 25.51 -0.11
N PRO A 4 5.60 25.00 -0.79
CA PRO A 4 5.70 23.76 -1.57
C PRO A 4 6.77 23.82 -2.66
N GLU A 5 7.04 25.02 -3.22
CA GLU A 5 8.14 25.25 -4.16
C GLU A 5 9.53 25.08 -3.52
N GLU A 6 9.70 25.55 -2.28
CA GLU A 6 10.96 25.40 -1.54
C GLU A 6 11.21 23.92 -1.22
N PHE A 7 10.14 23.18 -0.89
CA PHE A 7 10.19 21.74 -0.73
C PHE A 7 10.59 21.03 -2.02
N GLU A 8 9.99 21.37 -3.16
CA GLU A 8 10.32 20.77 -4.45
C GLU A 8 11.78 21.00 -4.83
N SER A 9 12.27 22.24 -4.66
CA SER A 9 13.66 22.60 -4.91
C SER A 9 14.62 21.80 -4.01
N ALA A 10 14.35 21.75 -2.70
CA ALA A 10 15.15 20.96 -1.76
C ALA A 10 15.13 19.46 -2.07
N LEU A 11 13.98 18.92 -2.50
CA LEU A 11 13.84 17.52 -2.88
C LEU A 11 14.69 17.21 -4.11
N LYS A 12 14.61 18.05 -5.16
CA LYS A 12 15.44 17.93 -6.37
C LYS A 12 16.92 17.94 -6.04
N ASP A 13 17.35 18.85 -5.15
CA ASP A 13 18.72 18.95 -4.68
C ASP A 13 19.24 17.70 -3.95
N VAL A 14 18.36 16.96 -3.28
CA VAL A 14 18.67 15.70 -2.58
C VAL A 14 18.77 14.55 -3.58
N VAL A 15 17.82 14.44 -4.51
CA VAL A 15 17.72 13.29 -5.43
C VAL A 15 18.65 13.40 -6.64
N GLN A 16 18.96 14.61 -7.11
CA GLN A 16 19.89 14.85 -8.22
C GLN A 16 21.35 14.96 -7.75
N GLY A 17 21.58 15.03 -6.43
CA GLY A 17 22.92 15.06 -5.87
C GLY A 17 23.69 13.78 -6.20
N LYS A 18 24.96 13.92 -6.60
CA LYS A 18 25.88 12.79 -6.85
C LYS A 18 26.06 11.88 -5.62
N ARG A 19 25.83 12.42 -4.42
CA ARG A 19 25.83 11.72 -3.13
C ARG A 19 24.70 12.23 -2.27
N LEU A 20 24.12 11.33 -1.47
CA LEU A 20 23.13 11.69 -0.46
C LEU A 20 23.81 12.49 0.64
N SER A 21 23.39 13.74 0.84
CA SER A 21 23.92 14.61 1.90
C SER A 21 22.97 14.62 3.08
N ALA A 22 23.47 14.26 4.27
CA ALA A 22 22.71 14.30 5.51
C ALA A 22 22.17 15.72 5.80
N SER A 23 22.99 16.76 5.57
CA SER A 23 22.57 18.16 5.78
C SER A 23 21.42 18.55 4.85
N LYS A 24 21.46 18.15 3.56
CA LYS A 24 20.36 18.40 2.62
C LYS A 24 19.08 17.66 3.02
N MET A 25 19.21 16.42 3.51
CA MET A 25 18.09 15.63 4.00
C MET A 25 17.43 16.27 5.23
N THR A 26 18.23 16.75 6.19
CA THR A 26 17.72 17.48 7.36
C THR A 26 16.98 18.75 6.93
N LYS A 27 17.57 19.54 6.02
CA LYS A 27 16.91 20.74 5.48
C LYS A 27 15.58 20.42 4.81
N LEU A 28 15.54 19.38 3.96
CA LEU A 28 14.31 18.90 3.32
C LEU A 28 13.26 18.53 4.36
N THR A 29 13.66 17.81 5.41
CA THR A 29 12.76 17.38 6.50
C THR A 29 12.20 18.57 7.27
N ASP A 30 13.04 19.54 7.61
CA ASP A 30 12.60 20.75 8.32
C ASP A 30 11.62 21.58 7.50
N ILE A 31 11.85 21.72 6.19
CA ILE A 31 10.92 22.40 5.28
C ILE A 31 9.59 21.63 5.23
N ALA A 32 9.65 20.31 5.05
CA ALA A 32 8.45 19.47 4.98
C ALA A 32 7.59 19.58 6.26
N LEU A 33 8.23 19.48 7.44
CA LEU A 33 7.53 19.61 8.73
C LEU A 33 6.84 20.98 8.89
N LYS A 34 7.44 22.06 8.38
CA LYS A 34 6.85 23.41 8.38
C LYS A 34 5.69 23.56 7.39
N SER A 35 5.64 22.73 6.35
CA SER A 35 4.68 22.78 5.26
C SER A 35 3.62 21.67 5.29
N MET A 36 3.49 20.93 6.40
CA MET A 36 2.51 19.84 6.56
C MET A 36 1.05 20.27 6.39
N LYS A 37 0.75 21.58 6.48
CA LYS A 37 -0.57 22.13 6.15
C LYS A 37 -0.99 21.83 4.70
N ASN A 38 -0.01 21.71 3.81
CA ASN A 38 -0.17 21.42 2.38
C ASN A 38 0.28 19.98 2.05
N ASP A 39 0.18 19.05 3.01
CA ASP A 39 0.61 17.65 2.90
C ASP A 39 0.28 16.98 1.57
N THR A 40 -0.91 17.22 1.02
CA THR A 40 -1.37 16.67 -0.26
C THR A 40 -0.46 17.09 -1.41
N GLN A 41 -0.05 18.36 -1.46
CA GLN A 41 0.89 18.84 -2.46
C GLN A 41 2.28 18.27 -2.23
N LEU A 42 2.73 18.17 -0.96
CA LEU A 42 4.02 17.58 -0.62
C LEU A 42 4.12 16.12 -1.08
N VAL A 43 3.11 15.30 -0.79
CA VAL A 43 3.06 13.89 -1.21
C VAL A 43 3.01 13.78 -2.73
N SER A 44 2.22 14.62 -3.40
CA SER A 44 2.15 14.66 -4.86
C SER A 44 3.51 15.00 -5.51
N ILE A 45 4.18 16.05 -5.01
CA ILE A 45 5.53 16.44 -5.46
C ILE A 45 6.52 15.30 -5.22
N LEU A 46 6.48 14.70 -4.04
CA LEU A 46 7.39 13.62 -3.64
C LEU A 46 7.24 12.40 -4.56
N TYR A 47 6.00 11.95 -4.78
CA TYR A 47 5.70 10.79 -5.63
C TYR A 47 5.97 11.07 -7.12
N ARG A 48 5.55 12.22 -7.64
CA ARG A 48 5.82 12.61 -9.04
C ARG A 48 7.31 12.72 -9.30
N THR A 49 8.06 13.33 -8.37
CA THR A 49 9.53 13.42 -8.48
C THR A 49 10.12 12.00 -8.52
N HIS A 50 9.72 11.11 -7.61
CA HIS A 50 10.18 9.72 -7.63
C HIS A 50 9.97 9.03 -8.98
N LYS A 51 8.74 9.09 -9.51
CA LYS A 51 8.39 8.44 -10.79
C LYS A 51 9.15 9.01 -11.98
N SER A 52 9.56 10.28 -11.92
CA SER A 52 10.35 10.93 -12.97
C SER A 52 11.84 10.62 -12.91
N LEU A 53 12.34 10.04 -11.82
CA LEU A 53 13.77 9.83 -11.61
C LEU A 53 14.29 8.58 -12.34
N PRO A 54 15.55 8.63 -12.81
CA PRO A 54 16.23 7.44 -13.29
C PRO A 54 16.47 6.44 -12.14
N ALA A 55 16.62 5.16 -12.48
CA ALA A 55 16.80 4.08 -11.51
C ALA A 55 17.94 4.32 -10.50
N SER A 56 19.03 4.99 -10.92
CA SER A 56 20.16 5.36 -10.06
C SER A 56 19.80 6.35 -8.94
N ALA A 57 18.82 7.22 -9.16
CA ALA A 57 18.39 8.23 -8.17
C ALA A 57 17.18 7.77 -7.33
N LYS A 58 16.53 6.66 -7.71
CA LYS A 58 15.37 6.13 -6.97
C LYS A 58 15.70 5.74 -5.54
N VAL A 59 16.92 5.23 -5.29
CA VAL A 59 17.41 4.93 -3.93
C VAL A 59 17.50 6.20 -3.08
N SER A 60 18.01 7.31 -3.63
CA SER A 60 18.05 8.60 -2.93
C SER A 60 16.66 9.11 -2.60
N SER A 61 15.72 8.96 -3.54
CA SER A 61 14.31 9.30 -3.31
C SER A 61 13.67 8.42 -2.23
N LEU A 62 13.94 7.11 -2.20
CA LEU A 62 13.46 6.21 -1.15
C LEU A 62 13.91 6.67 0.25
N TYR A 63 15.16 7.10 0.40
CA TYR A 63 15.63 7.66 1.68
C TYR A 63 14.96 8.98 2.04
N ALA A 64 14.56 9.80 1.06
CA ALA A 64 13.75 10.98 1.34
C ALA A 64 12.36 10.60 1.87
N PHE A 65 11.71 9.58 1.29
CA PHE A 65 10.47 9.03 1.85
C PHE A 65 10.65 8.52 3.29
N ASP A 66 11.70 7.74 3.55
CA ASP A 66 11.99 7.22 4.89
C ASP A 66 12.18 8.35 5.92
N ALA A 67 13.04 9.32 5.62
CA ALA A 67 13.34 10.42 6.51
C ALA A 67 12.08 11.24 6.84
N LEU A 68 11.28 11.56 5.82
CA LEU A 68 10.04 12.32 5.98
C LEU A 68 8.97 11.55 6.76
N ALA A 69 8.77 10.27 6.46
CA ALA A 69 7.81 9.43 7.16
C ALA A 69 8.17 9.28 8.64
N ARG A 70 9.44 9.02 8.95
CA ARG A 70 9.92 8.91 10.33
C ARG A 70 9.82 10.22 11.09
N ALA A 71 10.17 11.34 10.45
CA ALA A 71 10.05 12.67 11.05
C ALA A 71 8.58 13.03 11.33
N ALA A 72 7.69 12.77 10.38
CA ALA A 72 6.25 12.96 10.55
C ALA A 72 5.71 12.08 11.69
N ARG A 73 6.10 10.80 11.75
CA ARG A 73 5.70 9.90 12.86
C ARG A 73 6.21 10.39 14.21
N GLY A 74 7.43 10.90 14.27
CA GLY A 74 7.98 11.52 15.48
C GLY A 74 7.13 12.70 15.97
N GLN A 75 6.65 13.54 15.04
CA GLN A 75 5.74 14.65 15.38
C GLN A 75 4.38 14.14 15.86
N VAL A 76 3.82 13.12 15.21
CA VAL A 76 2.55 12.50 15.62
C VAL A 76 2.64 11.97 17.05
N ASN A 77 3.69 11.20 17.36
CA ASN A 77 3.88 10.64 18.70
C ASN A 77 4.14 11.72 19.75
N LYS A 78 4.89 12.78 19.39
CA LYS A 78 5.24 13.87 20.31
C LYS A 78 4.05 14.75 20.66
N PHE A 79 3.19 15.05 19.69
CA PHE A 79 2.07 15.99 19.85
C PHE A 79 0.70 15.32 19.92
N GLY A 80 0.63 13.98 19.85
CA GLY A 80 -0.63 13.22 19.88
C GLY A 80 -1.56 13.55 18.71
N LEU A 81 -1.00 13.85 17.53
CA LEU A 81 -1.79 14.29 16.37
C LEU A 81 -2.63 13.15 15.82
N THR A 82 -3.90 13.43 15.54
CA THR A 82 -4.78 12.53 14.79
C THR A 82 -4.88 12.98 13.34
N GLY A 83 -4.95 12.01 12.42
CA GLY A 83 -5.08 12.26 11.00
C GLY A 83 -6.48 11.89 10.53
N ASP A 84 -7.14 12.81 9.85
CA ASP A 84 -8.34 12.54 9.05
C ASP A 84 -8.02 12.84 7.59
N ILE A 85 -8.28 11.88 6.70
CA ILE A 85 -8.01 12.01 5.27
C ILE A 85 -8.86 13.09 4.61
N ASN A 86 -10.01 13.43 5.21
CA ASN A 86 -10.95 14.46 4.75
C ASN A 86 -10.71 15.83 5.36
N SER A 87 -9.70 15.97 6.24
CA SER A 87 -9.39 17.25 6.86
C SER A 87 -8.96 18.28 5.80
N GLU A 88 -9.58 19.46 5.84
CA GLU A 88 -9.29 20.58 4.94
C GLU A 88 -7.84 21.09 5.10
N LYS A 89 -7.29 20.92 6.31
CA LYS A 89 -5.91 21.28 6.64
C LYS A 89 -5.09 20.05 7.00
N GLY A 90 -3.97 19.88 6.31
CA GLY A 90 -3.03 18.79 6.56
C GLY A 90 -2.25 18.95 7.87
N ASN A 91 -1.77 17.84 8.39
CA ASN A 91 -0.86 17.71 9.51
C ASN A 91 0.06 16.49 9.31
N SER A 92 0.98 16.22 10.25
CA SER A 92 1.91 15.10 10.12
C SER A 92 1.24 13.72 10.08
N ALA A 93 0.08 13.54 10.71
CA ALA A 93 -0.68 12.29 10.67
C ALA A 93 -1.42 12.13 9.33
N THR A 94 -2.06 13.17 8.81
CA THR A 94 -2.70 13.11 7.49
C THR A 94 -1.68 12.93 6.37
N PHE A 95 -0.49 13.53 6.51
CA PHE A 95 0.63 13.29 5.61
C PHE A 95 1.00 11.80 5.56
N LEU A 96 1.11 11.13 6.71
CA LEU A 96 1.40 9.69 6.75
C LEU A 96 0.31 8.85 6.06
N LEU A 97 -0.97 9.17 6.28
CA LEU A 97 -2.09 8.49 5.61
C LEU A 97 -2.03 8.68 4.08
N LYS A 98 -1.66 9.87 3.61
CA LYS A 98 -1.51 10.14 2.17
C LYS A 98 -0.28 9.46 1.58
N VAL A 99 0.83 9.41 2.33
CA VAL A 99 2.03 8.66 1.94
C VAL A 99 1.70 7.18 1.80
N GLU A 100 0.95 6.59 2.74
CA GLU A 100 0.50 5.20 2.68
C GLU A 100 -0.17 4.86 1.35
N GLY A 101 -1.03 5.75 0.84
CA GLY A 101 -1.72 5.57 -0.45
C GLY A 101 -0.79 5.54 -1.69
N VAL A 102 0.46 6.00 -1.58
CA VAL A 102 1.44 5.96 -2.68
C VAL A 102 2.58 4.95 -2.45
N LEU A 103 2.63 4.28 -1.29
CA LEU A 103 3.71 3.36 -0.94
C LEU A 103 3.76 2.12 -1.85
N ASP A 104 2.61 1.58 -2.24
CA ASP A 104 2.57 0.42 -3.14
C ASP A 104 3.21 0.75 -4.49
N GLY A 105 2.84 1.89 -5.06
CA GLY A 105 3.40 2.38 -6.33
C GLY A 105 4.89 2.68 -6.22
N LEU A 106 5.34 3.22 -5.09
CA LEU A 106 6.76 3.45 -4.79
C LEU A 106 7.54 2.12 -4.75
N PHE A 107 7.04 1.12 -4.01
CA PHE A 107 7.72 -0.16 -3.84
C PHE A 107 7.77 -0.94 -5.16
N GLN A 108 6.65 -0.97 -5.90
CA GLN A 108 6.61 -1.60 -7.22
C GLN A 108 7.59 -0.94 -8.18
N ASP A 109 7.71 0.38 -8.16
CA ASP A 109 8.62 1.14 -9.01
C ASP A 109 10.10 0.91 -8.65
N MET A 110 10.40 0.74 -7.36
CA MET A 110 11.73 0.36 -6.87
C MET A 110 12.11 -1.06 -7.31
N ILE A 111 11.19 -2.01 -7.22
CA ILE A 111 11.46 -3.40 -7.60
C ILE A 111 11.57 -3.54 -9.13
N SER A 112 10.69 -2.87 -9.86
CA SER A 112 10.68 -2.88 -11.34
C SER A 112 11.84 -2.09 -11.95
N SER A 113 12.60 -1.34 -11.15
CA SER A 113 13.76 -0.57 -11.63
C SER A 113 14.91 -1.44 -12.14
N GLY A 114 14.91 -2.74 -11.84
CA GLY A 114 15.95 -3.69 -12.26
C GLY A 114 17.28 -3.54 -11.53
N VAL A 115 17.40 -2.59 -10.58
CA VAL A 115 18.62 -2.38 -9.80
C VAL A 115 18.58 -3.24 -8.55
N ALA A 116 19.47 -4.24 -8.47
CA ALA A 116 19.56 -5.13 -7.30
C ALA A 116 19.74 -4.34 -5.98
N GLU A 117 20.54 -3.27 -6.02
CA GLU A 117 20.71 -2.37 -4.88
C GLU A 117 19.37 -1.73 -4.44
N ALA A 118 18.51 -1.31 -5.38
CA ALA A 118 17.22 -0.70 -5.06
C ALA A 118 16.33 -1.67 -4.27
N LYS A 119 16.22 -2.93 -4.71
CA LYS A 119 15.44 -3.95 -4.00
C LYS A 119 15.98 -4.22 -2.58
N GLU A 120 17.31 -4.33 -2.43
CA GLU A 120 17.93 -4.52 -1.13
C GLU A 120 17.70 -3.33 -0.18
N LYS A 121 17.84 -2.10 -0.69
CA LYS A 121 17.58 -0.89 0.11
C LYS A 121 16.11 -0.77 0.48
N THR A 122 15.18 -1.10 -0.42
CA THR A 122 13.74 -1.13 -0.09
C THR A 122 13.44 -2.11 1.04
N LYS A 123 14.05 -3.31 1.04
CA LYS A 123 13.92 -4.28 2.13
C LYS A 123 14.44 -3.73 3.45
N LYS A 124 15.59 -3.04 3.43
CA LYS A 124 16.19 -2.41 4.62
C LYS A 124 15.30 -1.28 5.17
N VAL A 125 14.76 -0.44 4.30
CA VAL A 125 13.83 0.64 4.70
C VAL A 125 12.55 0.08 5.30
N LEU A 126 12.00 -1.00 4.72
CA LEU A 126 10.84 -1.69 5.27
C LEU A 126 11.11 -2.23 6.69
N ASP A 127 12.26 -2.85 6.92
CA ASP A 127 12.66 -3.33 8.26
C ASP A 127 12.79 -2.18 9.27
N ILE A 128 13.34 -1.03 8.85
CA ILE A 128 13.39 0.19 9.68
C ILE A 128 11.98 0.66 10.04
N TRP A 129 11.03 0.64 9.10
CA TRP A 129 9.66 1.06 9.36
C TRP A 129 8.90 0.11 10.28
N ILE A 130 9.17 -1.19 10.20
CA ILE A 130 8.64 -2.19 11.14
C ILE A 130 9.19 -1.94 12.53
N LYS A 131 10.51 -1.82 12.68
CA LYS A 131 11.17 -1.57 13.97
C LYS A 131 10.75 -0.24 14.60
N SER A 132 10.55 0.79 13.78
CA SER A 132 10.20 2.14 14.24
C SER A 132 8.69 2.35 14.40
N ASN A 133 7.87 1.34 14.07
CA ASN A 133 6.41 1.42 14.01
C ASN A 133 5.93 2.69 13.27
N THR A 134 6.55 2.96 12.11
CA THR A 134 6.30 4.17 11.31
C THR A 134 4.90 4.17 10.71
N PHE A 135 4.49 3.01 10.19
CA PHE A 135 3.18 2.76 9.58
C PHE A 135 2.45 1.62 10.30
N PRO A 136 1.12 1.50 10.14
CA PRO A 136 0.36 0.38 10.70
C PRO A 136 0.86 -0.99 10.19
N SER A 137 0.80 -2.01 11.04
CA SER A 137 1.30 -3.37 10.71
C SER A 137 0.66 -3.98 9.47
N ILE A 138 -0.61 -3.66 9.18
CA ILE A 138 -1.31 -4.13 7.98
C ILE A 138 -0.64 -3.62 6.69
N VAL A 139 -0.21 -2.35 6.68
CA VAL A 139 0.50 -1.73 5.55
C VAL A 139 1.86 -2.37 5.37
N LEU A 140 2.60 -2.53 6.47
CA LEU A 140 3.95 -3.09 6.44
C LEU A 140 3.95 -4.54 5.97
N THR A 141 2.94 -5.32 6.36
CA THR A 141 2.77 -6.71 5.89
C THR A 141 2.50 -6.75 4.40
N ARG A 142 1.57 -5.91 3.91
CA ARG A 142 1.29 -5.78 2.48
C ARG A 142 2.52 -5.41 1.67
N LEU A 143 3.33 -4.45 2.15
CA LEU A 143 4.58 -4.06 1.48
C LEU A 143 5.63 -5.17 1.50
N ALA A 144 5.70 -5.96 2.59
CA ALA A 144 6.58 -7.13 2.66
C ALA A 144 6.18 -8.20 1.64
N ASP A 145 4.88 -8.44 1.47
CA ASP A 145 4.38 -9.39 0.49
C ASP A 145 4.63 -8.92 -0.94
N LEU A 146 4.54 -7.62 -1.21
CA LEU A 146 4.87 -7.05 -2.52
C LEU A 146 6.36 -7.23 -2.87
N LEU A 147 7.26 -7.17 -1.88
CA LEU A 147 8.69 -7.47 -2.07
C LEU A 147 8.96 -8.95 -2.39
N LYS A 148 8.18 -9.87 -1.84
CA LYS A 148 8.28 -11.32 -2.07
C LYS A 148 7.59 -11.75 -3.36
N GLY A 149 6.42 -11.17 -3.65
CA GLY A 149 5.58 -11.54 -4.79
C GLY A 149 6.22 -11.28 -6.14
N ASN A 150 7.10 -10.29 -6.24
CA ASN A 150 7.86 -9.99 -7.46
C ASN A 150 9.11 -10.89 -7.64
N GLU A 151 9.31 -11.89 -6.77
CA GLU A 151 10.29 -12.97 -6.99
C GLU A 151 9.71 -14.10 -7.84
N LYS A 152 8.40 -14.08 -8.09
CA LYS A 152 7.78 -14.90 -9.13
C LYS A 152 7.89 -14.17 -10.46
N GLU A 153 9.02 -14.38 -11.12
CA GLU A 153 9.09 -14.35 -12.57
C GLU A 153 7.87 -15.14 -13.13
N PRO A 154 7.06 -14.56 -14.02
CA PRO A 154 6.21 -15.36 -14.88
C PRO A 154 7.17 -16.10 -15.80
N GLU A 155 7.46 -17.36 -15.45
CA GLU A 155 8.16 -18.30 -16.31
C GLU A 155 7.46 -18.30 -17.67
N LEU A 156 8.09 -17.64 -18.63
CA LEU A 156 7.70 -17.64 -20.04
C LEU A 156 7.75 -19.10 -20.50
N LYS A 157 6.60 -19.77 -20.54
CA LYS A 157 6.45 -20.96 -21.38
C LYS A 157 6.21 -20.45 -22.80
N PRO A 158 7.14 -20.64 -23.76
CA PRO A 158 6.85 -20.38 -25.15
C PRO A 158 5.95 -21.51 -25.64
N ASN A 159 4.63 -21.36 -25.55
CA ASN A 159 3.73 -22.30 -26.21
C ASN A 159 3.63 -21.90 -27.69
N ILE A 160 4.41 -22.62 -28.47
CA ILE A 160 4.48 -22.57 -29.93
C ILE A 160 3.09 -22.73 -30.53
N THR A 161 2.71 -21.77 -31.38
CA THR A 161 1.58 -21.87 -32.32
C THR A 161 1.77 -23.09 -33.23
N PRO A 162 0.71 -23.86 -33.50
CA PRO A 162 0.31 -23.95 -34.91
C PRO A 162 -1.21 -23.93 -35.10
N ASP A 163 -1.70 -22.92 -35.82
CA ASP A 163 -2.80 -23.12 -36.76
C ASP A 163 -2.25 -24.01 -37.89
N PRO A 164 -2.98 -25.05 -38.35
CA PRO A 164 -4.00 -24.79 -39.37
C PRO A 164 -5.23 -25.73 -39.32
N ARG A 165 -6.41 -25.12 -39.49
CA ARG A 165 -7.47 -25.53 -40.44
C ARG A 165 -7.51 -27.02 -40.83
N SER A 166 -8.48 -27.80 -40.31
CA SER A 166 -9.24 -28.82 -41.09
C SER A 166 -10.22 -29.69 -40.27
N HIS A 167 -11.46 -29.75 -40.76
CA HIS A 167 -12.39 -30.91 -40.79
C HIS A 167 -13.46 -31.08 -39.67
N SER A 168 -14.58 -30.41 -39.93
CA SER A 168 -15.98 -30.88 -39.98
C SER A 168 -16.36 -32.32 -39.56
N THR A 169 -17.33 -32.39 -38.63
CA THR A 169 -18.51 -33.28 -38.44
C THR A 169 -18.82 -34.40 -39.48
N PRO A 170 -19.53 -35.52 -39.13
CA PRO A 170 -20.80 -35.49 -38.40
C PRO A 170 -21.17 -36.63 -37.43
N THR A 171 -21.99 -36.25 -36.43
CA THR A 171 -22.82 -37.12 -35.58
C THR A 171 -24.29 -36.98 -35.98
N ASN A 172 -25.00 -38.11 -36.14
CA ASN A 172 -26.47 -38.28 -35.98
C ASN A 172 -26.89 -39.74 -36.27
N PRO A 173 -28.13 -40.22 -35.99
CA PRO A 173 -29.22 -39.66 -35.16
C PRO A 173 -30.04 -40.69 -34.29
N THR A 174 -30.90 -40.11 -33.40
CA THR A 174 -32.31 -40.51 -33.04
C THR A 174 -32.65 -41.47 -31.86
N PRO A 175 -33.87 -41.33 -31.24
CA PRO A 175 -34.23 -41.44 -29.79
C PRO A 175 -35.41 -42.48 -29.62
N PRO A 176 -36.52 -42.35 -28.83
CA PRO A 176 -36.93 -41.56 -27.64
C PRO A 176 -37.65 -42.37 -26.51
N GLN A 177 -37.95 -41.75 -25.34
CA GLN A 177 -39.20 -41.87 -24.54
C GLN A 177 -39.04 -41.14 -23.18
N VAL A 178 -39.62 -39.95 -22.95
CA VAL A 178 -40.97 -39.59 -22.44
C VAL A 178 -41.28 -40.10 -21.01
N GLY A 179 -41.43 -39.15 -20.06
CA GLY A 179 -41.96 -39.39 -18.70
C GLY A 179 -41.95 -38.15 -17.79
N VAL A 180 -43.03 -37.35 -17.88
CA VAL A 180 -43.64 -36.37 -16.92
C VAL A 180 -43.44 -36.71 -15.41
N THR A 181 -43.35 -35.82 -14.40
CA THR A 181 -44.00 -34.53 -14.04
C THR A 181 -43.33 -33.94 -12.75
N PRO A 182 -43.62 -32.67 -12.33
CA PRO A 182 -42.92 -31.90 -11.28
C PRO A 182 -43.66 -31.81 -9.92
N VAL A 183 -42.93 -31.57 -8.81
CA VAL A 183 -43.50 -31.21 -7.48
C VAL A 183 -42.50 -30.29 -6.71
N PRO A 184 -42.94 -29.33 -5.86
CA PRO A 184 -42.27 -28.04 -5.62
C PRO A 184 -41.51 -27.90 -4.28
N GLN A 185 -40.71 -26.82 -4.20
CA GLN A 185 -40.12 -26.17 -3.00
C GLN A 185 -41.16 -25.97 -1.87
N PRO A 186 -40.78 -25.95 -0.57
CA PRO A 186 -39.98 -24.86 0.01
C PRO A 186 -39.04 -25.27 1.18
N SER A 187 -37.99 -24.50 1.48
CA SER A 187 -37.55 -24.19 2.87
C SER A 187 -36.39 -23.19 2.89
N ALA A 188 -36.58 -22.15 3.70
CA ALA A 188 -35.63 -21.11 4.07
C ALA A 188 -34.76 -21.54 5.26
N GLN A 189 -33.54 -20.98 5.37
CA GLN A 189 -32.80 -20.67 6.61
C GLN A 189 -31.42 -20.12 6.20
N ALA A 190 -31.17 -18.81 6.19
CA ALA A 190 -30.92 -17.93 7.35
C ALA A 190 -29.85 -18.50 8.29
N THR A 191 -28.59 -18.14 8.00
CA THR A 191 -27.41 -18.42 8.80
C THR A 191 -27.45 -17.66 10.13
N VAL A 192 -27.49 -18.41 11.22
CA VAL A 192 -27.56 -17.96 12.62
C VAL A 192 -26.15 -17.83 13.23
N ASP A 193 -25.39 -16.81 12.85
CA ASP A 193 -24.12 -16.47 13.55
C ASP A 193 -24.35 -15.55 14.78
N SER A 194 -25.61 -15.13 15.01
CA SER A 194 -25.97 -14.17 16.06
C SER A 194 -26.08 -14.76 17.48
N VAL A 195 -25.88 -16.08 17.67
CA VAL A 195 -26.16 -16.73 18.96
C VAL A 195 -24.99 -16.59 19.96
N GLN A 196 -23.76 -16.36 19.50
CA GLN A 196 -22.60 -16.21 20.39
C GLN A 196 -22.59 -14.86 21.11
N SER A 197 -23.03 -13.79 20.45
CA SER A 197 -23.04 -12.45 21.06
C SER A 197 -24.08 -12.30 22.17
N THR A 198 -25.18 -13.06 22.12
CA THR A 198 -26.25 -12.97 23.13
C THR A 198 -25.88 -13.70 24.44
N LEU A 199 -25.13 -14.81 24.37
CA LEU A 199 -24.70 -15.53 25.57
C LEU A 199 -23.66 -14.74 26.39
N LEU A 200 -22.75 -14.01 25.72
CA LEU A 200 -21.74 -13.21 26.40
C LEU A 200 -22.34 -11.96 27.08
N ALA A 201 -23.39 -11.37 26.48
CA ALA A 201 -24.11 -10.25 27.06
C ALA A 201 -24.86 -10.64 28.35
N LEU A 202 -25.46 -11.84 28.39
CA LEU A 202 -26.23 -12.28 29.57
C LEU A 202 -25.33 -12.59 30.78
N LEU A 203 -24.12 -13.10 30.56
CA LEU A 203 -23.20 -13.43 31.66
C LEU A 203 -22.64 -12.17 32.35
N SER A 204 -22.41 -11.10 31.60
CA SER A 204 -21.91 -9.83 32.16
C SER A 204 -22.95 -9.13 33.04
N GLN A 205 -24.25 -9.37 32.80
CA GLN A 205 -25.32 -8.75 33.56
C GLN A 205 -25.56 -9.43 34.93
N ALA A 206 -25.12 -10.68 35.10
CA ALA A 206 -25.21 -11.40 36.38
C ALA A 206 -24.11 -11.02 37.38
N ALA A 207 -22.97 -10.51 36.92
CA ALA A 207 -21.85 -10.12 37.78
C ALA A 207 -22.05 -8.76 38.49
N ASN A 208 -23.02 -7.95 38.04
CA ASN A 208 -23.23 -6.59 38.54
C ASN A 208 -24.42 -6.44 39.50
N ALA A 209 -25.08 -7.54 39.86
CA ALA A 209 -26.21 -7.58 40.81
C ALA A 209 -25.84 -8.20 42.17
N ALA A 210 -24.54 -8.40 42.44
CA ALA A 210 -24.01 -8.84 43.72
C ALA A 210 -22.94 -7.85 44.22
N ALA A 211 -23.37 -6.63 44.51
CA ALA A 211 -22.66 -5.64 45.33
C ALA A 211 -23.69 -4.79 46.09
#